data_AF-A0A930RI43-F1
#
_entry.id   AF-A0A930RI43-F1
#
_cell.length_a   1.000
_cell.length_b   1.000
_cell.length_c   1.000
_cell.angle_alpha   90.00
_cell.angle_beta   90.00
_cell.angle_gamma   90.00
#
_symmetry.space_group_name_H-M   'P 1'
#
loop_
_entity.id
_entity.type
_entity.pdbx_description
1 polymer ?
#
loop_
_entity_poly.entity_id
_entity_poly.type
_entity_poly.pdbx_seq_one_letter_code
_entity_poly.pdbx_strand_id
1 'polypeptide(L)'
;DLGEALRTARGTGKGGGLLVMGIDNFRTVNEAFNHEVGDAILREISECILQNVPRRLSLYRLDGDEFGLIYPEADEEMLQEFFIRVQREFAHPQVYDGRQYLVTMSAGMVFYPQAARDPLVLHKYAQAALDTAKAGGKNRLNAFSKEVYNRWLRSLTIQEQILEDVKAGCRNFELYFQPQVAGDDQHIVGAETLLRWKNEKGHMVAPMEFIRILEETKTIVPVGRWIFEQALRVCKEWRKKIPNFRMSVNMSYEQIKDLSFLE
;
A
#
# COMPACT_ATOMS: atom_id res chain seq x y z
N ASP A 1 3.41 -28.78 6.20
CA ASP A 1 2.60 -27.62 5.78
C ASP A 1 2.68 -26.54 6.86
N LEU A 2 2.85 -25.26 6.49
CA LEU A 2 2.92 -24.13 7.43
C LEU A 2 1.64 -24.04 8.28
N GLY A 3 0.48 -24.30 7.69
CA GLY A 3 -0.81 -24.24 8.39
C GLY A 3 -0.95 -25.29 9.50
N GLU A 4 -0.45 -26.50 9.28
CA GLU A 4 -0.37 -27.55 10.30
C GLU A 4 0.64 -27.20 11.40
N ALA A 5 1.82 -26.71 11.02
CA ALA A 5 2.85 -26.32 11.98
C ALA A 5 2.39 -25.17 12.90
N LEU A 6 1.65 -24.18 12.35
CA LEU A 6 1.03 -23.11 13.13
C LEU A 6 -0.02 -23.64 14.10
N ARG A 7 -0.81 -24.65 13.71
CA ARG A 7 -1.78 -25.31 14.61
C ARG A 7 -1.06 -25.99 15.77
N THR A 8 0.00 -26.73 15.49
CA THR A 8 0.81 -27.42 16.51
C THR A 8 1.50 -26.45 17.46
N ALA A 9 2.17 -25.43 16.94
CA ALA A 9 2.85 -24.41 17.74
C ALA A 9 1.88 -23.72 18.70
N ARG A 10 0.65 -23.42 18.24
CA ARG A 10 -0.41 -22.84 19.07
C ARG A 10 -1.00 -23.81 20.09
N GLY A 11 -1.05 -25.11 19.77
CA GLY A 11 -1.52 -26.15 20.69
C GLY A 11 -0.70 -26.25 21.99
N THR A 12 0.53 -25.76 21.98
CA THR A 12 1.39 -25.68 23.18
C THR A 12 0.93 -24.63 24.20
N GLY A 13 0.02 -23.74 23.83
CA GLY A 13 -0.43 -22.61 24.67
C GLY A 13 0.57 -21.45 24.75
N LYS A 14 1.76 -21.59 24.15
CA LYS A 14 2.79 -20.55 24.11
C LYS A 14 2.65 -19.67 22.87
N GLY A 15 2.92 -18.39 23.03
CA GLY A 15 2.95 -17.42 21.92
C GLY A 15 4.24 -17.51 21.10
N GLY A 16 4.33 -16.74 20.02
CA GLY A 16 5.53 -16.65 19.19
C GLY A 16 5.33 -15.80 17.94
N GLY A 17 6.34 -15.82 17.08
CA GLY A 17 6.37 -15.09 15.83
C GLY A 17 6.10 -15.97 14.61
N LEU A 18 5.35 -15.46 13.64
CA LEU A 18 5.31 -15.94 12.27
C LEU A 18 6.00 -14.90 11.39
N LEU A 19 6.99 -15.35 10.62
CA LEU A 19 7.70 -14.56 9.63
C LEU A 19 7.34 -15.09 8.24
N VAL A 20 6.96 -14.19 7.33
CA VAL A 20 6.84 -14.48 5.89
C VAL A 20 7.83 -13.60 5.17
N MET A 21 8.71 -14.23 4.39
CA MET A 21 9.80 -13.60 3.67
C MET A 21 9.56 -13.79 2.18
N GLY A 22 9.94 -12.80 1.37
CA GLY A 22 9.85 -12.89 -0.09
C GLY A 22 11.01 -12.20 -0.76
N ILE A 23 11.45 -12.76 -1.89
CA ILE A 23 12.54 -12.19 -2.68
C ILE A 23 12.04 -10.92 -3.38
N ASP A 24 12.87 -9.88 -3.36
CA ASP A 24 12.53 -8.64 -4.02
C ASP A 24 12.84 -8.73 -5.53
N ASN A 25 11.91 -8.26 -6.37
CA ASN A 25 12.05 -8.23 -7.83
C ASN A 25 12.27 -9.60 -8.49
N PHE A 26 11.92 -10.71 -7.85
CA PHE A 26 12.15 -12.05 -8.39
C PHE A 26 11.48 -12.26 -9.77
N ARG A 27 10.28 -11.70 -9.96
CA ARG A 27 9.62 -11.71 -11.27
C ARG A 27 10.47 -11.08 -12.37
N THR A 28 11.10 -9.93 -12.09
CA THR A 28 11.97 -9.24 -13.05
C THR A 28 13.19 -10.09 -13.40
N VAL A 29 13.73 -10.84 -12.43
CA VAL A 29 14.83 -11.79 -12.68
C VAL A 29 14.38 -12.89 -13.64
N ASN A 30 13.23 -13.51 -13.41
CA ASN A 30 12.68 -14.54 -14.30
C ASN A 30 12.43 -14.02 -15.72
N GLU A 31 11.88 -12.81 -15.84
CA GLU A 31 11.60 -12.17 -17.13
C GLU A 31 12.89 -11.80 -17.90
N ALA A 32 13.96 -11.41 -17.19
CA ALA A 32 15.21 -11.01 -17.81
C ALA A 32 16.14 -12.18 -18.17
N PHE A 33 16.13 -13.27 -17.41
CA PHE A 33 17.17 -14.30 -17.47
C PHE A 33 16.68 -15.73 -17.65
N ASN A 34 15.37 -15.95 -17.79
CA ASN A 34 14.67 -17.25 -17.84
C ASN A 34 14.50 -17.94 -16.47
N HIS A 35 13.64 -18.96 -16.45
CA HIS A 35 13.25 -19.67 -15.22
C HIS A 35 14.36 -20.53 -14.61
N GLU A 36 15.36 -20.99 -15.36
CA GLU A 36 16.45 -21.82 -14.83
C GLU A 36 17.33 -21.02 -13.87
N VAL A 37 17.62 -19.77 -14.22
CA VAL A 37 18.34 -18.81 -13.37
C VAL A 37 17.53 -18.50 -12.11
N GLY A 38 16.22 -18.29 -12.26
CA GLY A 38 15.31 -18.08 -11.13
C GLY A 38 15.31 -19.24 -10.15
N ASP A 39 15.26 -20.48 -10.64
CA ASP A 39 15.29 -21.69 -9.80
C ASP A 39 16.62 -21.87 -9.07
N ALA A 40 17.74 -21.49 -9.69
CA ALA A 40 19.03 -21.51 -9.05
C ALA A 40 19.12 -20.48 -7.91
N ILE A 41 18.69 -19.25 -8.17
CA ILE A 41 18.62 -18.18 -7.16
C ILE A 41 17.71 -18.61 -5.99
N LEU A 42 16.56 -19.21 -6.28
CA LEU A 42 15.66 -19.73 -5.24
C LEU A 42 16.33 -20.77 -4.36
N ARG A 43 17.11 -21.70 -4.95
CA ARG A 43 17.84 -22.72 -4.19
C ARG A 43 18.90 -22.08 -3.29
N GLU A 44 19.74 -21.22 -3.85
CA GLU A 44 20.79 -20.52 -3.10
C GLU A 44 20.22 -19.70 -1.94
N ILE A 45 19.15 -18.96 -2.18
CA ILE A 45 18.45 -18.19 -1.15
C ILE A 45 17.87 -19.11 -0.09
N SER A 46 17.23 -20.20 -0.48
CA SER A 46 16.64 -21.15 0.47
C SER A 46 17.69 -21.79 1.38
N GLU A 47 18.86 -22.12 0.84
CA GLU A 47 20.00 -22.67 1.60
C GLU A 47 20.58 -21.63 2.56
N CYS A 48 20.74 -20.39 2.09
CA CYS A 48 21.20 -19.26 2.89
C CYS A 48 20.27 -18.95 4.09
N ILE A 49 18.95 -18.91 3.84
CA ILE A 49 17.97 -18.74 4.91
C ILE A 49 18.10 -19.91 5.90
N LEU A 50 18.15 -21.15 5.40
CA LEU A 50 18.22 -22.35 6.23
C LEU A 50 19.45 -22.39 7.14
N GLN A 51 20.61 -21.89 6.68
CA GLN A 51 21.82 -21.78 7.50
C GLN A 51 21.65 -20.84 8.71
N ASN A 52 20.77 -19.86 8.61
CA ASN A 52 20.46 -18.90 9.66
C ASN A 52 19.29 -19.34 10.56
N VAL A 53 18.51 -20.34 10.13
CA VAL A 53 17.38 -20.87 10.90
C VAL A 53 17.90 -21.68 12.10
N PRO A 54 17.46 -21.39 13.33
CA PRO A 54 17.80 -22.19 14.49
C PRO A 54 17.44 -23.68 14.28
N ARG A 55 18.33 -24.60 14.66
CA ARG A 55 18.22 -26.06 14.37
C ARG A 55 16.91 -26.75 14.76
N ARG A 56 16.13 -26.16 15.67
CA ARG A 56 14.85 -26.70 16.14
C ARG A 56 13.64 -26.17 15.37
N LEU A 57 13.86 -25.22 14.47
CA LEU A 57 12.82 -24.60 13.66
C LEU A 57 12.89 -25.16 12.23
N SER A 58 11.82 -24.94 11.50
CA SER A 58 11.70 -25.39 10.11
C SER A 58 11.39 -24.20 9.22
N LEU A 59 12.05 -24.15 8.07
CA LEU A 59 11.74 -23.23 7.00
C LEU A 59 10.70 -23.89 6.08
N TYR A 60 9.67 -23.15 5.72
CA TYR A 60 8.61 -23.60 4.82
C TYR A 60 8.74 -22.82 3.51
N ARG A 61 8.79 -23.52 2.37
CA ARG A 61 8.58 -22.87 1.07
C ARG A 61 7.08 -22.69 0.87
N LEU A 62 6.67 -21.48 0.52
CA LEU A 62 5.29 -21.13 0.21
C LEU A 62 5.14 -21.06 -1.31
N ASP A 63 4.31 -20.15 -1.80
CA ASP A 63 4.11 -19.95 -3.24
C ASP A 63 5.25 -19.12 -3.84
N GLY A 64 5.70 -19.52 -5.03
CA GLY A 64 6.69 -18.78 -5.82
C GLY A 64 8.03 -18.57 -5.09
N ASP A 65 8.29 -17.31 -4.74
CA ASP A 65 9.50 -16.78 -4.12
C ASP A 65 9.38 -16.50 -2.61
N GLU A 66 8.36 -17.07 -1.98
CA GLU A 66 8.04 -16.83 -0.58
C GLU A 66 8.41 -17.98 0.35
N PHE A 67 8.80 -17.61 1.57
CA PHE A 67 9.24 -18.51 2.63
C PHE A 67 8.57 -18.16 3.96
N GLY A 68 8.12 -19.16 4.70
CA GLY A 68 7.54 -19.03 6.02
C GLY A 68 8.44 -19.60 7.11
N LEU A 69 8.48 -18.93 8.27
CA LEU A 69 9.15 -19.41 9.48
C LEU A 69 8.23 -19.20 10.68
N ILE A 70 8.08 -20.24 11.50
CA ILE A 70 7.40 -20.13 12.81
C ILE A 70 8.49 -20.17 13.88
N TYR A 71 8.53 -19.15 14.72
CA TYR A 71 9.47 -19.02 15.82
C TYR A 71 8.72 -18.98 17.16
N PRO A 72 8.53 -20.14 17.82
CA PRO A 72 7.88 -20.21 19.12
C PRO A 72 8.63 -19.36 20.16
N GLU A 73 7.87 -18.68 21.01
CA GLU A 73 8.38 -17.83 22.10
C GLU A 73 9.27 -16.65 21.64
N ALA A 74 9.34 -16.37 20.33
CA ALA A 74 10.03 -15.20 19.82
C ALA A 74 9.27 -13.90 20.14
N ASP A 75 10.04 -12.88 20.48
CA ASP A 75 9.64 -11.49 20.54
C ASP A 75 10.10 -10.75 19.27
N GLU A 76 9.87 -9.45 19.24
CA GLU A 76 10.24 -8.60 18.10
C GLU A 76 11.73 -8.52 17.85
N GLU A 77 12.53 -8.40 18.91
CA GLU A 77 13.98 -8.31 18.81
C GLU A 77 14.57 -9.59 18.20
N MET A 78 14.12 -10.77 18.66
CA MET A 78 14.56 -12.06 18.10
C MET A 78 14.26 -12.20 16.60
N LEU A 79 13.09 -11.77 16.14
CA LEU A 79 12.73 -11.82 14.72
C LEU A 79 13.50 -10.79 13.89
N GLN A 80 13.72 -9.58 14.44
CA GLN A 80 14.53 -8.55 13.80
C GLN A 80 15.97 -9.01 13.63
N GLU A 81 16.59 -9.56 14.69
CA GLU A 81 17.94 -10.11 14.62
C GLU A 81 18.05 -11.26 13.62
N PHE A 82 17.08 -12.18 13.62
CA PHE A 82 17.04 -13.26 12.63
C PHE A 82 16.99 -12.70 11.21
N PHE A 83 16.10 -11.74 10.93
CA PHE A 83 16.01 -11.13 9.62
C PHE A 83 17.28 -10.39 9.24
N ILE A 84 17.91 -9.63 10.15
CA ILE A 84 19.16 -8.91 9.88
C ILE A 84 20.28 -9.89 9.50
N ARG A 85 20.39 -11.04 10.16
CA ARG A 85 21.38 -12.06 9.80
C ARG A 85 21.16 -12.54 8.38
N VAL A 86 19.93 -12.91 8.04
CA VAL A 86 19.57 -13.36 6.69
C VAL A 86 19.79 -12.24 5.66
N GLN A 87 19.41 -11.01 5.97
CA GLN A 87 19.56 -9.84 5.11
C GLN A 87 21.02 -9.56 4.75
N ARG A 88 21.96 -9.76 5.69
CA ARG A 88 23.39 -9.52 5.47
C ARG A 88 24.00 -10.47 4.44
N GLU A 89 23.51 -11.70 4.37
CA GLU A 89 23.93 -12.66 3.35
C GLU A 89 23.54 -12.20 1.94
N PHE A 90 22.46 -11.41 1.81
CA PHE A 90 21.98 -10.84 0.56
C PHE A 90 22.47 -9.40 0.30
N ALA A 91 23.40 -8.89 1.09
CA ALA A 91 23.97 -7.55 0.91
C ALA A 91 24.97 -7.47 -0.27
N HIS A 92 25.41 -8.61 -0.78
CA HIS A 92 26.40 -8.71 -1.86
C HIS A 92 25.78 -9.39 -3.09
N PRO A 93 26.27 -9.10 -4.32
CA PRO A 93 25.77 -9.75 -5.51
C PRO A 93 26.01 -11.27 -5.49
N GLN A 94 24.97 -12.04 -5.76
CA GLN A 94 25.02 -13.49 -5.99
C GLN A 94 25.61 -13.77 -7.37
N VAL A 95 26.41 -14.83 -7.50
CA VAL A 95 27.04 -15.21 -8.77
C VAL A 95 26.44 -16.50 -9.29
N TYR A 96 25.80 -16.43 -10.45
CA TYR A 96 25.30 -17.61 -11.16
C TYR A 96 25.76 -17.58 -12.62
N ASP A 97 26.35 -18.68 -13.09
CA ASP A 97 26.88 -18.83 -14.45
C ASP A 97 27.78 -17.64 -14.91
N GLY A 98 28.67 -17.19 -14.00
CA GLY A 98 29.58 -16.07 -14.25
C GLY A 98 28.93 -14.68 -14.30
N ARG A 99 27.63 -14.57 -14.03
CA ARG A 99 26.89 -13.30 -13.95
C ARG A 99 26.61 -12.93 -12.51
N GLN A 100 26.65 -11.63 -12.22
CA GLN A 100 26.32 -11.08 -10.91
C GLN A 100 24.88 -10.61 -10.87
N TYR A 101 24.17 -10.99 -9.83
CA TYR A 101 22.78 -10.63 -9.56
C TYR A 101 22.72 -9.97 -8.20
N LEU A 102 21.92 -8.93 -8.06
CA LEU A 102 21.65 -8.36 -6.75
C LEU A 102 20.16 -8.52 -6.45
N VAL A 103 19.85 -9.51 -5.63
CA VAL A 103 18.51 -9.71 -5.08
C VAL A 103 18.55 -9.43 -3.59
N THR A 104 17.52 -8.74 -3.12
CA THR A 104 17.30 -8.48 -1.70
C THR A 104 16.08 -9.23 -1.22
N MET A 105 15.82 -9.19 0.09
CA MET A 105 14.69 -9.87 0.68
C MET A 105 13.90 -8.91 1.57
N SER A 106 12.58 -8.99 1.48
CA SER A 106 11.66 -8.30 2.38
C SER A 106 10.96 -9.33 3.26
N ALA A 107 10.52 -8.90 4.45
CA ALA A 107 9.81 -9.76 5.38
C ALA A 107 8.65 -9.05 6.07
N GLY A 108 7.60 -9.81 6.37
CA GLY A 108 6.51 -9.44 7.25
C GLY A 108 6.51 -10.31 8.50
N MET A 109 6.38 -9.72 9.68
CA MET A 109 6.22 -10.45 10.94
C MET A 109 4.87 -10.22 11.58
N VAL A 110 4.35 -11.25 12.23
CA VAL A 110 3.12 -11.19 13.04
C VAL A 110 3.24 -12.08 14.27
N PHE A 111 2.71 -11.63 15.40
CA PHE A 111 2.74 -12.38 16.66
C PHE A 111 1.43 -13.12 16.91
N TYR A 112 1.54 -14.38 17.33
CA TYR A 112 0.42 -15.20 17.78
C TYR A 112 0.54 -15.49 19.28
N PRO A 113 -0.59 -15.60 20.01
CA PRO A 113 -1.97 -15.47 19.53
C PRO A 113 -2.50 -14.02 19.47
N GLN A 114 -1.66 -13.01 19.70
CA GLN A 114 -2.07 -11.61 19.86
C GLN A 114 -2.78 -11.04 18.63
N ALA A 115 -2.26 -11.30 17.43
CA ALA A 115 -2.84 -10.77 16.19
C ALA A 115 -4.06 -11.56 15.74
N ALA A 116 -3.99 -12.90 15.78
CA ALA A 116 -5.09 -13.79 15.42
C ALA A 116 -4.91 -15.21 15.98
N ARG A 117 -6.04 -15.94 16.06
CA ARG A 117 -6.06 -17.36 16.41
C ARG A 117 -6.16 -18.27 15.19
N ASP A 118 -6.71 -17.81 14.08
CA ASP A 118 -6.83 -18.63 12.88
C ASP A 118 -5.49 -18.63 12.10
N PRO A 119 -4.91 -19.80 11.77
CA PRO A 119 -3.67 -19.89 11.00
C PRO A 119 -3.72 -19.18 9.64
N LEU A 120 -4.86 -19.26 8.94
CA LEU A 120 -5.04 -18.60 7.64
C LEU A 120 -5.04 -17.07 7.83
N VAL A 121 -5.66 -16.58 8.90
CA VAL A 121 -5.67 -15.15 9.24
C VAL A 121 -4.26 -14.67 9.63
N LEU A 122 -3.52 -15.46 10.42
CA LEU A 122 -2.12 -15.13 10.75
C LEU A 122 -1.25 -15.05 9.51
N HIS A 123 -1.34 -16.04 8.61
CA HIS A 123 -0.61 -16.01 7.36
C HIS A 123 -0.98 -14.79 6.51
N LYS A 124 -2.28 -14.47 6.38
CA LYS A 124 -2.75 -13.25 5.70
C LYS A 124 -2.17 -11.97 6.30
N TYR A 125 -2.05 -11.89 7.62
CA TYR A 125 -1.48 -10.72 8.29
C TYR A 125 0.04 -10.61 8.09
N ALA A 126 0.76 -11.73 8.15
CA ALA A 126 2.18 -11.76 7.80
C ALA A 126 2.40 -11.34 6.34
N GLN A 127 1.55 -11.80 5.42
CA GLN A 127 1.59 -11.41 4.01
C GLN A 127 1.36 -9.91 3.83
N ALA A 128 0.34 -9.35 4.47
CA ALA A 128 0.08 -7.91 4.40
C ALA A 128 1.25 -7.08 4.96
N ALA A 129 1.94 -7.59 5.99
CA ALA A 129 3.14 -6.95 6.51
C ALA A 129 4.32 -7.04 5.52
N LEU A 130 4.48 -8.16 4.81
CA LEU A 130 5.46 -8.31 3.73
C LEU A 130 5.17 -7.36 2.56
N ASP A 131 3.90 -7.24 2.14
CA ASP A 131 3.49 -6.30 1.09
C ASP A 131 3.81 -4.86 1.49
N THR A 132 3.58 -4.52 2.77
CA THR A 132 3.94 -3.21 3.33
C THR A 132 5.47 -2.99 3.30
N ALA A 133 6.28 -4.01 3.59
CA ALA A 133 7.73 -3.95 3.49
C ALA A 133 8.18 -3.69 2.03
N LYS A 134 7.60 -4.43 1.07
CA LYS A 134 7.90 -4.28 -0.36
C LYS A 134 7.48 -2.91 -0.88
N ALA A 135 6.29 -2.41 -0.50
CA ALA A 135 5.82 -1.08 -0.86
C ALA A 135 6.63 0.05 -0.20
N GLY A 136 7.15 -0.18 1.02
CA GLY A 136 7.94 0.79 1.78
C GLY A 136 9.35 1.04 1.24
N GLY A 137 9.77 0.33 0.17
CA GLY A 137 11.09 0.47 -0.44
C GLY A 137 11.96 -0.79 -0.37
N LYS A 138 11.35 -1.95 -0.10
CA LYS A 138 12.00 -3.28 -0.16
C LYS A 138 13.17 -3.43 0.83
N ASN A 139 13.83 -4.59 0.79
CA ASN A 139 14.99 -4.93 1.62
C ASN A 139 14.79 -4.59 3.11
N ARG A 140 13.65 -4.97 3.68
CA ARG A 140 13.28 -4.62 5.06
C ARG A 140 12.32 -5.61 5.69
N LEU A 141 12.31 -5.60 7.02
CA LEU A 141 11.29 -6.27 7.82
C LEU A 141 10.23 -5.24 8.23
N ASN A 142 8.96 -5.64 8.19
CA ASN A 142 7.87 -4.84 8.69
C ASN A 142 6.98 -5.66 9.64
N ALA A 143 6.60 -5.05 10.76
CA ALA A 143 5.65 -5.65 11.70
C ALA A 143 4.21 -5.46 11.21
N PHE A 144 3.38 -6.48 11.41
CA PHE A 144 1.95 -6.33 11.19
C PHE A 144 1.35 -5.33 12.18
N SER A 145 0.66 -4.32 11.65
CA SER A 145 -0.23 -3.43 12.41
C SER A 145 -1.66 -3.62 11.92
N LYS A 146 -2.56 -3.92 12.86
CA LYS A 146 -3.98 -4.07 12.58
C LYS A 146 -4.59 -2.76 12.10
N GLU A 147 -4.11 -1.63 12.62
CA GLU A 147 -4.54 -0.28 12.26
C GLU A 147 -4.17 0.03 10.81
N VAL A 148 -2.94 -0.28 10.40
CA VAL A 148 -2.47 -0.11 9.01
C VAL A 148 -3.27 -1.00 8.07
N TYR A 149 -3.44 -2.27 8.42
CA TYR A 149 -4.21 -3.23 7.61
C TYR A 149 -5.68 -2.81 7.44
N ASN A 150 -6.33 -2.36 8.51
CA ASN A 150 -7.71 -1.87 8.45
C ASN A 150 -7.83 -0.60 7.60
N ARG A 151 -6.84 0.29 7.64
CA ARG A 151 -6.81 1.48 6.78
C ARG A 151 -6.69 1.10 5.31
N TRP A 152 -5.85 0.12 4.99
CA TRP A 152 -5.73 -0.41 3.64
C TRP A 152 -7.06 -1.02 3.15
N LEU A 153 -7.70 -1.88 3.95
CA LEU A 153 -9.03 -2.42 3.60
C LEU A 153 -10.05 -1.32 3.35
N ARG A 154 -10.07 -0.29 4.18
CA ARG A 154 -10.95 0.87 4.00
C ARG A 154 -10.65 1.63 2.71
N SER A 155 -9.38 1.78 2.33
CA SER A 155 -9.03 2.42 1.05
C SER A 155 -9.52 1.64 -0.17
N LEU A 156 -9.54 0.29 -0.11
CA LEU A 156 -10.11 -0.51 -1.20
C LEU A 156 -11.61 -0.26 -1.35
N THR A 157 -12.36 -0.26 -0.24
CA THR A 157 -13.79 0.04 -0.27
C THR A 157 -14.07 1.45 -0.81
N ILE A 158 -13.29 2.45 -0.40
CA ILE A 158 -13.44 3.82 -0.91
C ILE A 158 -13.11 3.88 -2.41
N GLN A 159 -12.05 3.20 -2.85
CA GLN A 159 -11.67 3.12 -4.25
C GLN A 159 -12.79 2.55 -5.12
N GLU A 160 -13.41 1.45 -4.70
CA GLU A 160 -14.54 0.83 -5.42
C GLU A 160 -15.70 1.82 -5.57
N GLN A 161 -16.11 2.47 -4.47
CA GLN A 161 -17.21 3.44 -4.48
C GLN A 161 -16.90 4.67 -5.36
N ILE A 162 -15.67 5.20 -5.28
CA ILE A 162 -15.21 6.30 -6.14
C ILE A 162 -15.33 5.91 -7.60
N LEU A 163 -14.85 4.73 -7.99
CA LEU A 163 -14.91 4.28 -9.38
C LEU A 163 -16.34 4.19 -9.90
N GLU A 164 -17.27 3.70 -9.08
CA GLU A 164 -18.70 3.69 -9.42
C GLU A 164 -19.28 5.10 -9.55
N ASP A 165 -18.96 5.99 -8.61
CA ASP A 165 -19.47 7.35 -8.60
C ASP A 165 -18.96 8.17 -9.78
N VAL A 166 -17.68 8.02 -10.15
CA VAL A 166 -17.10 8.65 -11.35
C VAL A 166 -17.82 8.15 -12.61
N LYS A 167 -18.05 6.84 -12.73
CA LYS A 167 -18.80 6.25 -13.86
C LYS A 167 -20.23 6.77 -13.93
N ALA A 168 -20.85 7.04 -12.78
CA ALA A 168 -22.20 7.59 -12.69
C ALA A 168 -22.24 9.14 -12.78
N GLY A 169 -21.20 9.79 -13.29
CA GLY A 169 -21.19 11.25 -13.48
C GLY A 169 -20.91 12.04 -12.20
N CYS A 170 -20.06 11.51 -11.32
CA CYS A 170 -19.66 12.10 -10.05
C CYS A 170 -20.83 12.31 -9.06
N ARG A 171 -21.80 11.39 -9.02
CA ARG A 171 -23.08 11.55 -8.29
C ARG A 171 -23.00 11.89 -6.80
N ASN A 172 -21.97 11.42 -6.09
CA ASN A 172 -21.78 11.65 -4.65
C ASN A 172 -20.67 12.67 -4.35
N PHE A 173 -20.17 13.35 -5.39
CA PHE A 173 -19.25 14.46 -5.24
C PHE A 173 -20.02 15.77 -5.16
N GLU A 174 -19.54 16.67 -4.31
CA GLU A 174 -20.12 17.99 -4.11
C GLU A 174 -19.00 19.03 -4.05
N LEU A 175 -19.30 20.27 -4.45
CA LEU A 175 -18.38 21.39 -4.33
C LEU A 175 -18.83 22.33 -3.23
N TYR A 176 -17.92 22.58 -2.30
CA TYR A 176 -18.05 23.61 -1.29
C TYR A 176 -17.20 24.81 -1.72
N PHE A 177 -17.63 26.02 -1.35
CA PHE A 177 -16.95 27.25 -1.76
C PHE A 177 -16.56 28.06 -0.52
N GLN A 178 -15.26 28.23 -0.31
CA GLN A 178 -14.75 29.05 0.78
C GLN A 178 -14.51 30.48 0.28
N PRO A 179 -15.19 31.51 0.83
CA PRO A 179 -15.08 32.87 0.33
C PRO A 179 -13.68 33.45 0.55
N GLN A 180 -13.21 34.22 -0.43
CA GLN A 180 -11.99 35.02 -0.38
C GLN A 180 -12.39 36.50 -0.36
N VAL A 181 -11.83 37.26 0.57
CA VAL A 181 -12.16 38.68 0.78
C VAL A 181 -10.96 39.57 0.48
N ALA A 182 -11.23 40.80 0.01
CA ALA A 182 -10.21 41.81 -0.17
C ALA A 182 -9.66 42.28 1.20
N GLY A 183 -8.37 42.60 1.27
CA GLY A 183 -7.72 42.96 2.53
C GLY A 183 -8.00 44.41 2.99
N ASP A 184 -8.49 45.25 2.09
CA ASP A 184 -8.78 46.66 2.32
C ASP A 184 -10.15 46.88 2.98
N ASP A 185 -11.23 46.44 2.35
CA ASP A 185 -12.62 46.71 2.75
C ASP A 185 -13.42 45.44 3.08
N GLN A 186 -12.77 44.27 3.05
CA GLN A 186 -13.36 42.95 3.33
C GLN A 186 -14.51 42.53 2.38
N HIS A 187 -14.66 43.16 1.22
CA HIS A 187 -15.64 42.68 0.23
C HIS A 187 -15.20 41.34 -0.37
N ILE A 188 -16.18 40.52 -0.77
CA ILE A 188 -15.91 39.22 -1.39
C ILE A 188 -15.36 39.42 -2.81
N VAL A 189 -14.17 38.90 -3.07
CA VAL A 189 -13.50 38.95 -4.37
C VAL A 189 -13.52 37.61 -5.11
N GLY A 190 -13.75 36.52 -4.39
CA GLY A 190 -13.71 35.20 -4.97
C GLY A 190 -14.09 34.09 -3.99
N ALA A 191 -13.87 32.85 -4.43
CA ALA A 191 -13.93 31.70 -3.56
C ALA A 191 -12.96 30.61 -4.01
N GLU A 192 -12.51 29.81 -3.06
CA GLU A 192 -11.83 28.55 -3.31
C GLU A 192 -12.83 27.41 -3.41
N THR A 193 -12.67 26.60 -4.45
CA THR A 193 -13.47 25.39 -4.69
C THR A 193 -12.86 24.22 -3.94
N LEU A 194 -13.65 23.62 -3.06
CA LEU A 194 -13.25 22.52 -2.19
C LEU A 194 -14.11 21.29 -2.50
N LEU A 195 -13.47 20.26 -3.05
CA LEU A 195 -14.14 18.98 -3.34
C LEU A 195 -14.56 18.29 -2.04
N ARG A 196 -15.77 17.74 -2.07
CA ARG A 196 -16.33 16.90 -1.03
C ARG A 196 -16.86 15.62 -1.66
N TRP A 197 -16.79 14.53 -0.89
CA TRP A 197 -17.31 13.25 -1.30
C TRP A 197 -18.02 12.59 -0.12
N LYS A 198 -19.18 12.01 -0.41
CA LYS A 198 -19.96 11.20 0.53
C LYS A 198 -19.83 9.75 0.13
N ASN A 199 -19.60 8.88 1.11
CA ASN A 199 -19.69 7.45 0.85
C ASN A 199 -21.15 7.02 0.60
N GLU A 200 -21.36 5.76 0.22
CA GLU A 200 -22.69 5.19 -0.04
C GLU A 200 -23.67 5.30 1.14
N LYS A 201 -23.16 5.43 2.37
CA LYS A 201 -23.98 5.63 3.58
C LYS A 201 -24.35 7.09 3.81
N GLY A 202 -23.94 8.00 2.92
CA GLY A 202 -24.16 9.44 3.01
C GLY A 202 -23.20 10.17 3.96
N HIS A 203 -22.18 9.51 4.49
CA HIS A 203 -21.22 10.14 5.40
C HIS A 203 -20.11 10.86 4.64
N MET A 204 -19.77 12.06 5.11
CA MET A 204 -18.63 12.83 4.59
C MET A 204 -17.31 12.12 4.88
N VAL A 205 -16.48 11.97 3.85
CA VAL A 205 -15.15 11.40 3.96
C VAL A 205 -14.11 12.52 3.88
N ALA A 206 -13.06 12.41 4.69
CA ALA A 206 -12.03 13.43 4.77
C ALA A 206 -11.30 13.60 3.42
N PRO A 207 -11.05 14.83 2.94
CA PRO A 207 -10.34 15.08 1.68
C PRO A 207 -8.99 14.35 1.58
N MET A 208 -8.20 14.36 2.66
CA MET A 208 -6.90 13.66 2.70
C MET A 208 -7.00 12.14 2.47
N GLU A 209 -8.15 11.54 2.75
CA GLU A 209 -8.36 10.10 2.57
C GLU A 209 -8.70 9.78 1.10
N PHE A 210 -9.70 10.45 0.53
CA PHE A 210 -10.19 10.12 -0.81
C PHE A 210 -9.41 10.78 -1.94
N ILE A 211 -8.80 11.97 -1.74
CA ILE A 211 -8.00 12.64 -2.78
C ILE A 211 -6.77 11.79 -3.13
N ARG A 212 -6.11 11.20 -2.12
CA ARG A 212 -4.99 10.28 -2.35
C ARG A 212 -5.40 9.11 -3.25
N ILE A 213 -6.59 8.55 -3.03
CA ILE A 213 -7.12 7.45 -3.83
C ILE A 213 -7.45 7.92 -5.25
N LEU A 214 -8.01 9.13 -5.42
CA LEU A 214 -8.25 9.71 -6.74
C LEU A 214 -6.94 9.82 -7.55
N GLU A 215 -5.85 10.24 -6.90
CA GLU A 215 -4.53 10.37 -7.52
C GLU A 215 -3.93 8.99 -7.86
N GLU A 216 -3.90 8.06 -6.89
CA GLU A 216 -3.35 6.70 -7.07
C GLU A 216 -4.06 5.93 -8.18
N THR A 217 -5.38 6.13 -8.32
CA THR A 217 -6.21 5.46 -9.35
C THR A 217 -6.35 6.26 -10.65
N LYS A 218 -5.74 7.45 -10.72
CA LYS A 218 -5.88 8.42 -11.82
C LYS A 218 -7.30 8.90 -12.11
N THR A 219 -8.26 8.57 -11.24
CA THR A 219 -9.64 9.07 -11.33
C THR A 219 -9.74 10.55 -10.97
N ILE A 220 -8.69 11.15 -10.42
CA ILE A 220 -8.55 12.59 -10.23
C ILE A 220 -8.68 13.38 -11.54
N VAL A 221 -8.33 12.79 -12.69
CA VAL A 221 -8.43 13.45 -14.01
C VAL A 221 -9.90 13.66 -14.42
N PRO A 222 -10.74 12.62 -14.55
CA PRO A 222 -12.15 12.80 -14.87
C PRO A 222 -12.92 13.59 -13.80
N VAL A 223 -12.63 13.37 -12.51
CA VAL A 223 -13.23 14.16 -11.42
C VAL A 223 -12.81 15.62 -11.52
N GLY A 224 -11.54 15.88 -11.86
CA GLY A 224 -11.02 17.21 -12.12
C GLY A 224 -11.81 17.96 -13.19
N ARG A 225 -12.06 17.32 -14.34
CA ARG A 225 -12.89 17.91 -15.41
C ARG A 225 -14.27 18.30 -14.90
N TRP A 226 -14.92 17.39 -14.17
CA TRP A 226 -16.21 17.65 -13.53
C TRP A 226 -16.14 18.84 -12.55
N ILE A 227 -15.10 18.94 -11.71
CA ILE A 227 -14.89 20.08 -10.79
C ILE A 227 -14.85 21.38 -11.58
N PHE A 228 -14.05 21.46 -12.64
CA PHE A 228 -13.91 22.67 -13.45
C PHE A 228 -15.22 23.07 -14.11
N GLU A 229 -15.96 22.12 -14.69
CA GLU A 229 -17.27 22.41 -15.27
C GLU A 229 -18.25 23.00 -14.25
N GLN A 230 -18.36 22.41 -13.05
CA GLN A 230 -19.25 22.91 -12.01
C GLN A 230 -18.78 24.27 -11.46
N ALA A 231 -17.48 24.44 -11.22
CA ALA A 231 -16.88 25.68 -10.74
C ALA A 231 -17.09 26.84 -11.73
N LEU A 232 -16.95 26.59 -13.03
CA LEU A 232 -17.20 27.58 -14.08
C LEU A 232 -18.68 27.98 -14.15
N ARG A 233 -19.60 27.01 -14.04
CA ARG A 233 -21.05 27.29 -13.99
C ARG A 233 -21.39 28.22 -12.82
N VAL A 234 -20.90 27.90 -11.63
CA VAL A 234 -21.13 28.72 -10.42
C VAL A 234 -20.48 30.09 -10.55
N CYS A 235 -19.24 30.16 -11.04
CA CYS A 235 -18.52 31.43 -11.24
C CYS A 235 -19.27 32.36 -12.21
N LYS A 236 -19.80 31.83 -13.32
CA LYS A 236 -20.60 32.60 -14.28
C LYS A 236 -21.84 33.21 -13.64
N GLU A 237 -22.56 32.45 -12.82
CA GLU A 237 -23.76 32.95 -12.13
C GLU A 237 -23.41 34.01 -11.08
N TRP A 238 -22.34 33.83 -10.33
CA TRP A 238 -21.90 34.82 -9.32
C TRP A 238 -21.34 36.09 -9.94
N ARG A 239 -20.71 36.01 -11.12
CA ARG A 239 -20.25 37.19 -11.87
C ARG A 239 -21.37 38.13 -12.30
N LYS A 240 -22.62 37.67 -12.39
CA LYS A 240 -23.77 38.55 -12.60
C LYS A 240 -24.00 39.52 -11.44
N LYS A 241 -23.54 39.16 -10.23
CA LYS A 241 -23.67 39.97 -9.00
C LYS A 241 -22.37 40.67 -8.63
N ILE A 242 -21.22 40.00 -8.85
CA ILE A 242 -19.89 40.51 -8.55
C ILE A 242 -19.04 40.37 -9.83
N PRO A 243 -18.99 41.38 -10.71
CA PRO A 243 -18.41 41.27 -12.05
C PRO A 243 -16.98 40.71 -12.09
N ASN A 244 -16.16 41.04 -11.09
CA ASN A 244 -14.75 40.63 -11.01
C ASN A 244 -14.52 39.36 -10.18
N PHE A 245 -15.58 38.60 -9.83
CA PHE A 245 -15.47 37.40 -9.00
C PHE A 245 -14.52 36.36 -9.62
N ARG A 246 -13.61 35.83 -8.80
CA ARG A 246 -12.64 34.78 -9.20
C ARG A 246 -12.93 33.47 -8.49
N MET A 247 -12.83 32.38 -9.23
CA MET A 247 -12.92 31.03 -8.66
C MET A 247 -11.53 30.41 -8.67
N SER A 248 -11.06 29.97 -7.50
CA SER A 248 -9.82 29.21 -7.36
C SER A 248 -10.15 27.72 -7.35
N VAL A 249 -9.47 26.92 -8.17
CA VAL A 249 -9.64 25.47 -8.24
C VAL A 249 -8.28 24.82 -8.07
N ASN A 250 -8.17 23.89 -7.12
CA ASN A 250 -6.94 23.14 -6.87
C ASN A 250 -6.71 22.09 -7.96
N MET A 251 -5.45 21.90 -8.35
CA MET A 251 -5.03 20.90 -9.34
C MET A 251 -3.99 19.96 -8.76
N SER A 252 -4.19 18.66 -8.96
CA SER A 252 -3.20 17.63 -8.62
C SER A 252 -2.08 17.55 -9.67
N TYR A 253 -0.94 16.99 -9.26
CA TYR A 253 0.19 16.77 -10.16
C TYR A 253 -0.15 15.79 -11.30
N GLU A 254 -0.98 14.78 -11.05
CA GLU A 254 -1.39 13.80 -12.07
C GLU A 254 -2.27 14.45 -13.16
N GLN A 255 -3.06 15.47 -12.83
CA GLN A 255 -3.81 16.25 -13.84
C GLN A 255 -2.89 17.09 -14.72
N ILE A 256 -1.80 17.64 -14.17
CA ILE A 256 -0.83 18.44 -14.93
C ILE A 256 -0.08 17.58 -15.96
N LYS A 257 0.20 16.31 -15.62
CA LYS A 257 0.85 15.37 -16.54
C LYS A 257 -0.02 14.96 -17.72
N ASP A 258 -1.34 14.98 -17.55
CA ASP A 258 -2.27 14.55 -18.58
C ASP A 258 -2.51 15.69 -19.59
N LEU A 259 -1.87 15.60 -20.76
CA LEU A 259 -2.00 16.60 -21.82
C LEU A 259 -3.44 16.75 -22.33
N SER A 260 -4.27 15.71 -22.23
CA SER A 260 -5.69 15.77 -22.62
C SER A 260 -6.55 16.56 -21.64
N PHE A 261 -6.02 16.93 -20.47
CA PHE A 261 -6.76 17.73 -19.49
C PHE A 261 -6.91 19.20 -19.93
N LEU A 262 -6.02 19.69 -20.80
CA LEU A 262 -6.02 21.05 -21.32
C LEU A 262 -6.94 21.23 -22.54
N GLU A 263 -7.34 20.13 -23.18
CA GLU A 263 -8.27 20.09 -24.31
C GLU A 263 -9.74 20.10 -23.84
#